data_AF-C8X361-F1
#
_entry.id   AF-C8X361-F1
#
_cell.length_a   1.000
_cell.length_b   1.000
_cell.length_c   1.000
_cell.angle_alpha   90.00
_cell.angle_beta   90.00
_cell.angle_gamma   90.00
#
_symmetry.space_group_name_H-M   'P 1'
#
loop_
_entity.id
_entity.type
_entity.pdbx_description
1 polymer ?
#
loop_
_entity_poly.entity_id
_entity_poly.type
_entity_poly.pdbx_seq_one_letter_code
_entity_poly.pdbx_strand_id
1 'polypeptide(L)'
;MRFVLFSSILCLLLALPASLLAQSNATQAQQPPKPKNATRVAPREKPGFPIQVVHEDTDHLGIELAYNMRDAFNRSSLFNLTDGRSKKIKLIVKTREEFADRPYMSSVYTLIWTFSYGEDVLANYLETETGFVDSLSVDSLAKILVAKSHDVASEYAYLFEED
;
A
#
# COMPACT_ATOMS: atom_id res chain seq x y z
N MET A 1 9.79 50.14 -45.09
CA MET A 1 9.36 50.49 -46.46
C MET A 1 9.42 49.24 -47.32
N ARG A 2 8.32 48.88 -47.98
CA ARG A 2 8.14 47.69 -48.84
C ARG A 2 8.58 48.01 -50.27
N PHE A 3 9.34 47.14 -50.94
CA PHE A 3 9.41 46.99 -52.41
C PHE A 3 9.98 45.56 -52.69
N VAL A 4 9.24 44.57 -53.20
CA VAL A 4 8.65 44.36 -54.54
C VAL A 4 9.58 43.58 -55.50
N LEU A 5 9.11 42.37 -55.84
CA LEU A 5 9.14 41.62 -57.11
C LEU A 5 10.42 41.08 -57.80
N PHE A 6 10.13 40.05 -58.63
CA PHE A 6 10.89 39.39 -59.72
C PHE A 6 11.58 38.07 -59.32
N SER A 7 11.05 36.87 -59.57
CA SER A 7 10.32 36.27 -60.70
C SER A 7 11.09 36.26 -62.02
N SER A 8 11.82 35.17 -62.29
CA SER A 8 12.15 34.57 -63.60
C SER A 8 13.42 33.69 -63.47
N ILE A 9 13.66 32.55 -64.13
CA ILE A 9 12.96 31.67 -65.08
C ILE A 9 13.96 30.51 -65.36
N LEU A 10 13.44 29.32 -65.71
CA LEU A 10 14.04 28.27 -66.56
C LEU A 10 15.03 27.22 -66.05
N CYS A 11 14.89 26.07 -66.71
CA CYS A 11 15.77 24.89 -66.82
C CYS A 11 15.59 23.86 -65.69
N LEU A 12 15.29 22.58 -65.93
CA LEU A 12 15.24 21.82 -67.18
C LEU A 12 14.51 20.50 -66.89
N LEU A 13 13.46 20.26 -67.67
CA LEU A 13 12.88 18.98 -68.11
C LEU A 13 13.77 17.72 -67.96
N LEU A 14 13.22 16.63 -67.42
CA LEU A 14 13.07 15.29 -68.06
C LEU A 14 12.98 14.11 -67.05
N ALA A 15 11.79 13.53 -66.89
CA ALA A 15 11.54 12.07 -66.92
C ALA A 15 10.05 11.75 -66.64
N LEU A 16 9.38 11.17 -67.64
CA LEU A 16 8.04 10.51 -67.62
C LEU A 16 8.19 9.03 -67.19
N PRO A 17 7.12 8.19 -67.10
CA PRO A 17 5.74 8.37 -66.62
C PRO A 17 5.18 7.16 -65.77
N ALA A 18 3.91 7.28 -65.37
CA ALA A 18 2.92 6.22 -65.03
C ALA A 18 3.13 5.44 -63.71
N SER A 19 2.17 5.37 -62.78
CA SER A 19 0.79 4.92 -63.01
C SER A 19 -0.11 5.14 -61.78
N LEU A 20 -1.41 5.16 -62.05
CA LEU A 20 -2.53 4.75 -61.19
C LEU A 20 -3.04 5.67 -60.06
N LEU A 21 -4.22 6.25 -60.34
CA LEU A 21 -5.46 6.13 -59.57
C LEU A 21 -5.35 6.02 -58.03
N ALA A 22 -5.83 7.04 -57.32
CA ALA A 22 -7.06 6.94 -56.52
C ALA A 22 -7.29 8.25 -55.74
N GLN A 23 -8.49 8.80 -55.89
CA GLN A 23 -8.99 9.93 -55.11
C GLN A 23 -9.09 9.53 -53.63
N SER A 24 -8.36 10.26 -52.78
CA SER A 24 -8.56 10.23 -51.33
C SER A 24 -9.86 10.96 -50.99
N ASN A 25 -10.97 10.23 -50.93
CA ASN A 25 -12.11 10.64 -50.13
C ASN A 25 -11.75 10.34 -48.67
N ALA A 26 -11.43 11.38 -47.91
CA ALA A 26 -11.30 11.29 -46.47
C ALA A 26 -12.69 11.00 -45.87
N THR A 27 -13.01 9.72 -45.70
CA THR A 27 -14.14 9.27 -44.90
C THR A 27 -13.85 9.64 -43.45
N GLN A 28 -14.59 10.62 -42.92
CA GLN A 28 -14.60 10.93 -41.49
C GLN A 28 -15.01 9.67 -40.73
N ALA A 29 -14.07 9.08 -39.99
CA ALA A 29 -14.37 8.00 -39.06
C ALA A 29 -15.25 8.56 -37.93
N GLN A 30 -16.55 8.24 -37.98
CA GLN A 30 -17.45 8.43 -36.86
C GLN A 30 -16.97 7.54 -35.69
N GLN A 31 -16.54 8.18 -34.61
CA GLN A 31 -16.25 7.49 -33.35
C GLN A 31 -17.54 6.81 -32.84
N PRO A 32 -17.47 5.54 -32.39
CA PRO A 32 -18.62 4.88 -31.79
C PRO A 32 -19.05 5.63 -30.52
N PRO A 33 -20.36 5.74 -30.24
CA PRO A 33 -20.87 6.46 -29.08
C PRO A 33 -20.36 5.81 -27.79
N LYS A 34 -19.70 6.63 -26.97
CA LYS A 34 -19.21 6.28 -25.63
C LYS A 34 -20.42 5.85 -24.78
N PRO A 35 -20.39 4.66 -24.15
CA PRO A 35 -21.52 4.20 -23.33
C PRO A 35 -21.75 5.18 -22.18
N LYS A 36 -22.97 5.69 -22.07
CA LYS A 36 -23.43 6.52 -20.96
C LYS A 36 -23.57 5.65 -19.70
N ASN A 37 -22.95 6.12 -18.63
CA ASN A 37 -23.16 5.75 -17.24
C ASN A 37 -22.97 4.26 -16.89
N ALA A 38 -21.70 3.83 -16.87
CA ALA A 38 -21.31 2.95 -15.77
C ALA A 38 -21.28 3.84 -14.52
N THR A 39 -22.36 3.84 -13.73
CA THR A 39 -22.24 4.21 -12.32
C THR A 39 -21.22 3.23 -11.75
N ARG A 40 -19.97 3.70 -11.61
CA ARG A 40 -18.97 3.01 -10.82
C ARG A 40 -19.58 2.94 -9.43
N VAL A 41 -20.19 1.81 -9.09
CA VAL A 41 -20.37 1.44 -7.70
C VAL A 41 -18.95 1.40 -7.18
N ALA A 42 -18.54 2.48 -6.50
CA ALA A 42 -17.29 2.46 -5.76
C ALA A 42 -17.37 1.22 -4.88
N PRO A 43 -16.41 0.29 -4.96
CA PRO A 43 -16.34 -0.76 -3.97
C PRO A 43 -16.29 -0.06 -2.62
N ARG A 44 -17.36 -0.16 -1.82
CA ARG A 44 -17.24 0.04 -0.38
C ARG A 44 -16.56 -1.23 0.12
N GLU A 45 -15.29 -1.38 -0.21
CA GLU A 45 -14.41 -2.17 0.64
C GLU A 45 -14.50 -1.47 1.99
N LYS A 46 -15.06 -2.16 2.99
CA LYS A 46 -14.96 -1.67 4.36
C LYS A 46 -13.47 -1.43 4.60
N PRO A 47 -13.05 -0.24 5.06
CA PRO A 47 -11.64 -0.02 5.35
C PRO A 47 -11.20 -1.10 6.35
N GLY A 48 -10.06 -1.72 6.10
CA GLY A 48 -9.47 -2.69 7.01
C GLY A 48 -9.31 -2.11 8.42
N PHE A 49 -9.19 -2.97 9.42
CA PHE A 49 -9.07 -2.54 10.81
C PHE A 49 -7.90 -1.57 10.98
N PRO A 50 -8.11 -0.37 11.56
CA PRO A 50 -7.04 0.58 11.76
C PRO A 50 -6.10 0.07 12.85
N ILE A 51 -4.82 -0.07 12.50
CA ILE A 51 -3.79 -0.63 13.37
C ILE A 51 -2.53 0.25 13.41
N GLN A 52 -1.78 0.13 14.48
CA GLN A 52 -0.47 0.77 14.62
C GLN A 52 0.52 -0.20 15.27
N VAL A 53 1.67 -0.41 14.64
CA VAL A 53 2.76 -1.23 15.22
C VAL A 53 3.77 -0.31 15.89
N VAL A 54 3.94 -0.49 17.20
CA VAL A 54 4.85 0.29 18.05
C VAL A 54 5.95 -0.63 18.56
N HIS A 55 7.20 -0.26 18.30
CA HIS A 55 8.41 -0.97 18.77
C HIS A 55 9.49 0.07 19.02
N GLU A 56 10.17 -0.02 20.17
CA GLU A 56 11.13 0.98 20.65
C GLU A 56 12.44 0.36 21.15
N ASP A 57 12.52 -0.97 21.22
CA ASP A 57 13.70 -1.66 21.72
C ASP A 57 14.78 -1.73 20.62
N THR A 58 16.04 -1.87 21.03
CA THR A 58 17.19 -1.85 20.12
C THR A 58 17.66 -3.24 19.69
N ASP A 59 16.95 -4.29 20.09
CA ASP A 59 17.25 -5.67 19.73
C ASP A 59 17.01 -5.90 18.23
N HIS A 60 18.00 -6.48 17.55
CA HIS A 60 18.02 -6.58 16.09
C HIS A 60 16.87 -7.47 15.56
N LEU A 61 16.60 -8.59 16.23
CA LEU A 61 15.51 -9.49 15.85
C LEU A 61 14.15 -8.84 16.11
N GLY A 62 14.01 -8.04 17.17
CA GLY A 62 12.81 -7.27 17.41
C GLY A 62 12.55 -6.17 16.37
N ILE A 63 13.60 -5.46 15.94
CA ILE A 63 13.49 -4.48 14.85
C ILE A 63 13.02 -5.17 13.56
N GLU A 64 13.62 -6.31 13.22
CA GLU A 64 13.26 -7.09 12.05
C GLU A 64 11.82 -7.64 12.14
N LEU A 65 11.43 -8.15 13.31
CA LEU A 65 10.06 -8.61 13.57
C LEU A 65 9.04 -7.48 13.37
N ALA A 66 9.27 -6.31 13.97
CA ALA A 66 8.38 -5.17 13.85
C ALA A 66 8.31 -4.64 12.40
N TYR A 67 9.43 -4.66 11.68
CA TYR A 67 9.47 -4.31 10.26
C TYR A 67 8.65 -5.30 9.42
N ASN A 68 8.90 -6.61 9.58
CA ASN A 68 8.21 -7.67 8.85
C ASN A 68 6.70 -7.68 9.16
N MET A 69 6.31 -7.37 10.40
CA MET A 69 4.90 -7.18 10.77
C MET A 69 4.28 -6.01 10.02
N ARG A 70 4.92 -4.82 10.00
CA ARG A 70 4.42 -3.65 9.26
C ARG A 70 4.28 -3.94 7.77
N ASP A 71 5.26 -4.61 7.18
CA ASP A 71 5.25 -5.00 5.78
C ASP A 71 4.14 -6.03 5.47
N ALA A 72 3.97 -7.03 6.34
CA ALA A 72 2.88 -8.00 6.22
C ALA A 72 1.49 -7.36 6.39
N PHE A 73 1.33 -6.40 7.29
CA PHE A 73 0.11 -5.62 7.44
C PHE A 73 -0.19 -4.76 6.22
N ASN A 74 0.81 -4.06 5.66
CA ASN A 74 0.66 -3.26 4.45
C ASN A 74 0.21 -4.08 3.23
N ARG A 75 0.61 -5.36 3.16
CA ARG A 75 0.18 -6.28 2.10
C ARG A 75 -1.24 -6.82 2.29
N SER A 76 -1.81 -6.73 3.48
CA SER A 76 -3.11 -7.28 3.81
C SER A 76 -4.20 -6.24 3.62
N SER A 77 -5.27 -6.58 2.90
CA SER A 77 -6.47 -5.73 2.81
C SER A 77 -7.33 -5.73 4.07
N LEU A 78 -7.03 -6.61 5.04
CA LEU A 78 -7.78 -6.72 6.30
C LEU A 78 -7.46 -5.59 7.28
N PHE A 79 -6.38 -4.84 7.02
CA PHE A 79 -5.85 -3.84 7.94
C PHE A 79 -5.56 -2.52 7.23
N ASN A 80 -5.54 -1.45 8.02
CA ASN A 80 -5.10 -0.14 7.59
C ASN A 80 -4.07 0.39 8.59
N LEU A 81 -2.80 0.46 8.19
CA LEU A 81 -1.74 1.02 9.03
C LEU A 81 -1.93 2.53 9.17
N THR A 82 -2.02 3.02 10.41
CA THR A 82 -2.29 4.43 10.69
C THR A 82 -1.53 4.93 11.92
N ASP A 83 -0.92 6.10 11.75
CA ASP A 83 -0.40 6.90 12.86
C ASP A 83 -1.38 8.00 13.31
N GLY A 84 -2.55 8.09 12.66
CA GLY A 84 -3.56 9.10 12.95
C GLY A 84 -4.18 8.95 14.33
N ARG A 85 -4.85 10.01 14.81
CA ARG A 85 -5.45 10.07 16.16
C ARG A 85 -6.81 9.39 16.29
N SER A 86 -7.22 8.59 15.31
CA SER A 86 -8.52 7.90 15.31
C SER A 86 -8.51 6.65 16.19
N LYS A 87 -9.70 6.08 16.42
CA LYS A 87 -9.87 4.74 16.99
C LYS A 87 -8.96 3.74 16.25
N LYS A 88 -8.17 2.96 16.99
CA LYS A 88 -7.23 1.97 16.42
C LYS A 88 -6.80 0.93 17.44
N ILE A 89 -6.37 -0.23 16.95
CA ILE A 89 -5.63 -1.22 17.74
C ILE A 89 -4.14 -0.91 17.66
N LYS A 90 -3.51 -0.67 18.81
CA LYS A 90 -2.06 -0.53 18.93
C LYS A 90 -1.45 -1.88 19.31
N LEU A 91 -0.48 -2.29 18.51
CA LEU A 91 0.33 -3.48 18.66
C LEU A 91 1.68 -3.06 19.23
N ILE A 92 1.85 -3.20 20.53
CA ILE A 92 3.09 -2.84 21.22
C ILE A 92 3.97 -4.09 21.25
N VAL A 93 5.04 -4.06 20.46
CA VAL A 93 6.07 -5.09 20.43
C VAL A 93 7.16 -4.68 21.41
N LYS A 94 7.43 -5.52 22.40
CA LYS A 94 8.57 -5.40 23.30
C LYS A 94 9.51 -6.57 23.07
N THR A 95 10.80 -6.33 22.93
CA THR A 95 11.79 -7.38 22.69
C THR A 95 13.04 -7.25 23.53
N ARG A 96 13.70 -8.38 23.76
CA ARG A 96 14.98 -8.45 24.45
C ARG A 96 15.77 -9.65 23.94
N GLU A 97 17.04 -9.44 23.66
CA GLU A 97 17.98 -10.52 23.33
C GLU A 97 18.02 -11.55 24.45
N GLU A 98 17.92 -12.83 24.09
CA GLU A 98 18.01 -13.93 25.05
C GLU A 98 19.45 -14.12 25.55
N PHE A 99 20.43 -13.91 24.64
CA PHE A 99 21.86 -14.07 24.91
C PHE A 99 22.64 -12.80 24.50
N ALA A 100 22.91 -11.92 25.46
CA ALA A 100 23.64 -10.68 25.20
C ALA A 100 25.08 -10.87 24.68
N ASP A 101 25.68 -12.05 24.93
CA ASP A 101 27.00 -12.44 24.42
C ASP A 101 26.95 -13.03 22.99
N ARG A 102 25.74 -13.35 22.51
CA ARG A 102 25.48 -13.94 21.19
C ARG A 102 24.27 -13.25 20.54
N PRO A 103 24.43 -12.01 20.05
CA PRO A 103 23.36 -11.32 19.34
C PRO A 103 22.95 -12.14 18.11
N TYR A 104 21.74 -11.90 17.60
CA TYR A 104 21.15 -12.57 16.43
C TYR A 104 20.76 -14.05 16.61
N MET A 105 21.03 -14.67 17.77
CA MET A 105 20.60 -16.06 18.02
C MET A 105 19.10 -16.18 18.24
N SER A 106 18.60 -15.47 19.25
CA SER A 106 17.21 -15.54 19.69
C SER A 106 16.90 -14.33 20.55
N SER A 107 15.67 -13.84 20.44
CA SER A 107 15.13 -12.79 21.29
C SER A 107 13.77 -13.21 21.81
N VAL A 108 13.48 -12.85 23.05
CA VAL A 108 12.13 -12.97 23.60
C VAL A 108 11.34 -11.77 23.11
N TYR A 109 10.14 -12.00 22.60
CA TYR A 109 9.19 -10.93 22.27
C TYR A 109 7.95 -11.04 23.14
N THR A 110 7.34 -9.89 23.41
CA THR A 110 5.98 -9.75 23.90
C THR A 110 5.23 -8.81 22.98
N LEU A 111 4.11 -9.27 22.43
CA LEU A 111 3.17 -8.48 21.65
C LEU A 111 1.93 -8.22 22.49
N ILE A 112 1.62 -6.94 22.70
CA ILE A 112 0.46 -6.49 23.47
C ILE A 112 -0.50 -5.78 22.52
N TRP A 113 -1.73 -6.27 22.44
CA TRP A 113 -2.81 -5.60 21.72
C TRP A 113 -3.55 -4.68 22.69
N THR A 114 -3.66 -3.41 22.32
CA THR A 114 -4.45 -2.44 23.07
C THR A 114 -5.36 -1.66 22.12
N PHE A 115 -6.52 -1.23 22.60
CA PHE A 115 -7.43 -0.35 21.86
C PHE A 115 -7.29 1.10 22.32
N SER A 116 -7.08 2.00 21.37
CA SER A 116 -6.93 3.44 21.61
C SER A 116 -8.12 4.16 20.98
N TYR A 117 -8.87 4.95 21.75
CA TYR A 117 -9.90 5.87 21.20
C TYR A 117 -9.29 7.14 20.58
N GLY A 118 -8.03 7.44 20.90
CA GLY A 118 -7.24 8.60 20.44
C GLY A 118 -5.90 8.66 21.20
N GLU A 119 -5.07 9.68 20.97
CA GLU A 119 -3.75 9.81 21.62
C GLU A 119 -3.80 10.15 23.12
N ASP A 120 -4.83 10.88 23.56
CA ASP A 120 -4.93 11.39 24.93
C ASP A 120 -5.88 10.55 25.82
N VAL A 121 -6.27 9.36 25.35
CA VAL A 121 -7.15 8.44 26.09
C VAL A 121 -6.35 7.21 26.49
N LEU A 122 -6.54 6.76 27.74
CA LEU A 122 -5.95 5.51 28.23
C LEU A 122 -6.33 4.36 27.29
N ALA A 123 -5.30 3.66 26.79
CA ALA A 123 -5.53 2.51 25.93
C ALA A 123 -6.04 1.33 26.75
N ASN A 124 -7.05 0.63 26.23
CA ASN A 124 -7.62 -0.56 26.87
C ASN A 124 -6.83 -1.79 26.45
N TYR A 125 -6.44 -2.62 27.40
CA TYR A 125 -5.83 -3.91 27.12
C TYR A 125 -6.83 -4.83 26.40
N LEU A 126 -6.36 -5.55 25.37
CA LEU A 126 -7.15 -6.56 24.66
C LEU A 126 -6.58 -7.95 24.86
N GLU A 127 -5.29 -8.15 24.55
CA GLU A 127 -4.63 -9.46 24.55
C GLU A 127 -3.11 -9.31 24.66
N THR A 128 -2.42 -10.37 25.06
CA THR A 128 -0.96 -10.45 25.05
C THR A 128 -0.48 -11.79 24.51
N GLU A 129 0.65 -11.77 23.82
CA GLU A 129 1.38 -12.97 23.44
C GLU A 129 2.86 -12.79 23.74
N THR A 130 3.48 -13.83 24.26
CA THR A 130 4.92 -13.87 24.48
C THR A 130 5.48 -15.12 23.83
N GLY A 131 6.62 -14.97 23.17
CA GLY A 131 7.30 -16.06 22.51
C GLY A 131 8.76 -15.73 22.24
N PHE A 132 9.35 -16.52 21.36
CA PHE A 132 10.73 -16.35 20.91
C PHE A 132 10.74 -16.05 19.42
N VAL A 133 11.70 -15.26 18.99
CA VAL A 133 11.98 -14.98 17.60
C VAL A 133 13.46 -15.27 17.35
N ASP A 134 13.74 -15.93 16.23
CA ASP A 134 15.09 -16.21 15.74
C ASP A 134 15.23 -15.75 14.28
N SER A 135 16.45 -15.68 13.78
CA SER A 135 16.73 -15.18 12.42
C SER A 135 16.13 -16.04 11.29
N LEU A 136 15.80 -17.31 11.56
CA LEU A 136 15.23 -18.23 10.58
C LEU A 136 13.70 -18.15 10.54
N SER A 137 13.07 -17.76 11.65
CA SER A 137 11.61 -17.75 11.81
C SER A 137 10.97 -16.37 11.78
N VAL A 138 11.74 -15.27 11.83
CA VAL A 138 11.20 -13.91 11.96
C VAL A 138 10.15 -13.51 10.91
N ASP A 139 10.31 -13.89 9.63
CA ASP A 139 9.31 -13.61 8.58
C ASP A 139 8.02 -14.43 8.76
N SER A 140 8.14 -15.72 9.06
CA SER A 140 6.98 -16.59 9.25
C SER A 140 6.22 -16.23 10.52
N LEU A 141 6.95 -15.91 11.60
CA LEU A 141 6.39 -15.42 12.85
C LEU A 141 5.62 -14.12 12.65
N ALA A 142 6.17 -13.14 11.93
CA ALA A 142 5.46 -11.90 11.63
C ALA A 142 4.10 -12.15 10.97
N LYS A 143 4.03 -13.08 10.01
CA LYS A 143 2.77 -13.47 9.35
C LYS A 143 1.79 -14.15 10.30
N ILE A 144 2.28 -15.00 11.20
CA ILE A 144 1.46 -15.64 12.24
C ILE A 144 0.86 -14.58 13.18
N LEU A 145 1.67 -13.61 13.63
CA LEU A 145 1.21 -12.53 14.50
C LEU A 145 0.20 -11.62 13.81
N VAL A 146 0.36 -11.35 12.51
CA VAL A 146 -0.63 -10.61 11.70
C VAL A 146 -1.95 -11.38 11.60
N ALA A 147 -1.90 -12.69 11.36
CA ALA A 147 -3.09 -13.54 11.33
C ALA A 147 -3.81 -13.51 12.68
N LYS A 148 -3.10 -13.71 13.79
CA LYS A 148 -3.67 -13.62 15.14
C LYS A 148 -4.24 -12.23 15.44
N SER A 149 -3.61 -11.18 14.95
CA SER A 149 -4.12 -9.81 15.08
C SER A 149 -5.47 -9.63 14.40
N HIS A 150 -5.77 -10.42 13.36
CA HIS A 150 -7.08 -10.40 12.72
C HIS A 150 -8.15 -11.02 13.61
N ASP A 151 -7.81 -12.12 14.28
CA ASP A 151 -8.70 -12.79 15.23
C ASP A 151 -9.04 -11.82 16.39
N VAL A 152 -8.03 -11.19 16.99
CA VAL A 152 -8.21 -10.16 18.03
C VAL A 152 -9.04 -8.99 17.50
N ALA A 153 -8.72 -8.44 16.33
CA ALA A 153 -9.47 -7.32 15.78
C ALA A 153 -10.93 -7.66 15.48
N SER A 154 -11.21 -8.91 15.08
CA SER A 154 -12.56 -9.39 14.79
C SER A 154 -13.37 -9.62 16.07
N GLU A 155 -12.76 -10.19 17.12
CA GLU A 155 -13.38 -10.35 18.43
C GLU A 155 -13.80 -8.99 19.03
N TYR A 156 -12.95 -7.99 18.86
CA TYR A 156 -13.18 -6.63 19.37
C TYR A 156 -13.76 -5.66 18.33
N ALA A 157 -14.36 -6.17 17.24
CA ALA A 157 -14.86 -5.34 16.14
C ALA A 157 -15.90 -4.30 16.60
N TYR A 158 -16.68 -4.63 17.64
CA TYR A 158 -17.68 -3.75 18.23
C TYR A 158 -17.10 -2.42 18.78
N LEU A 159 -15.81 -2.38 19.15
CA LEU A 159 -15.15 -1.15 19.62
C LEU A 159 -15.03 -0.08 18.51
N PHE A 160 -15.15 -0.49 17.25
CA PHE A 160 -15.10 0.39 16.09
C PHE A 160 -16.46 0.90 15.65
N GLU A 161 -17.55 0.36 16.20
CA GLU A 161 -18.89 0.86 15.91
C GLU A 161 -19.09 2.24 16.58
N GLU A 162 -19.89 3.09 15.96
CA GLU A 162 -20.37 4.34 16.56
C GLU A 162 -21.70 4.01 17.25
N ASP A 163 -21.88 4.48 18.49
CA ASP A 163 -23.18 4.44 19.18
C ASP A 163 -24.23 5.31 18.46
#